data_AF-A0A7S3SA91-F1
#
_entry.id   AF-A0A7S3SA91-F1
#
_cell.length_a   1.000
_cell.length_b   1.000
_cell.length_c   1.000
_cell.angle_alpha   90.00
_cell.angle_beta   90.00
_cell.angle_gamma   90.00
#
_symmetry.space_group_name_H-M   'P 1'
#
loop_
_entity.id
_entity.type
_entity.pdbx_description
1 polymer ?
#
loop_
_entity_poly.entity_id
_entity_poly.type
_entity_poly.pdbx_seq_one_letter_code
_entity_poly.pdbx_strand_id
1 'polypeptide(L)'
;GPAAAEAGRKVTTPKGAEYEELVAGVTGTERRDGPPRSASRVWVKYAGHLDSFAGPVFDSSYLRGARRPARDEYVEVTVGSDPSLPPGMWEALKQMKVGEKGRYIQPPTLSYAEGRVAYDGDEDSKVKS
;
A
#
# COMPACT_ATOMS: atom_id res chain seq x y z
N GLY A 1 26.70 -0.66 -6.92
CA GLY A 1 26.08 -0.57 -5.59
C GLY A 1 25.70 -1.96 -5.15
N PRO A 2 25.70 -2.30 -3.84
CA PRO A 2 25.43 -3.66 -3.42
C PRO A 2 24.00 -4.03 -3.83
N ALA A 3 23.88 -5.24 -4.39
CA ALA A 3 22.66 -5.81 -4.93
C ALA A 3 21.53 -5.75 -3.90
N ALA A 4 20.33 -5.40 -4.36
CA ALA A 4 19.09 -5.64 -3.64
C ALA A 4 19.08 -7.11 -3.18
N ALA A 5 19.03 -7.34 -1.87
CA ALA A 5 18.88 -8.69 -1.34
C ALA A 5 17.62 -9.33 -1.93
N GLU A 6 17.73 -10.58 -2.39
CA GLU A 6 16.61 -11.33 -2.97
C GLU A 6 15.43 -11.34 -2.00
N ALA A 7 14.36 -10.68 -2.41
CA ALA A 7 13.08 -10.75 -1.74
C ALA A 7 12.23 -11.82 -2.40
N GLY A 8 11.63 -12.66 -1.54
CA GLY A 8 10.75 -13.76 -1.92
C GLY A 8 9.85 -14.20 -0.76
N ARG A 9 9.77 -13.40 0.30
CA ARG A 9 8.93 -13.70 1.46
C ARG A 9 7.47 -13.56 1.05
N LYS A 10 6.72 -14.66 1.14
CA LYS A 10 5.26 -14.70 0.93
C LYS A 10 4.57 -14.96 2.26
N VAL A 11 3.57 -14.14 2.60
CA VAL A 11 2.84 -14.21 3.86
C VAL A 11 1.36 -14.01 3.60
N THR A 12 0.52 -14.86 4.16
CA THR A 12 -0.92 -14.59 4.30
C THR A 12 -1.12 -13.87 5.64
N THR A 13 -1.62 -12.64 5.59
CA THR A 13 -1.89 -11.81 6.76
C THR A 13 -3.04 -12.42 7.58
N PRO A 14 -3.18 -12.07 8.88
CA PRO A 14 -4.26 -12.62 9.73
C PRO A 14 -5.68 -12.39 9.18
N LYS A 15 -5.88 -11.35 8.37
CA LYS A 15 -7.16 -11.04 7.73
C LYS A 15 -7.29 -11.56 6.30
N GLY A 16 -6.33 -12.34 5.81
CA GLY A 16 -6.40 -13.05 4.54
C GLY A 16 -5.85 -12.30 3.32
N ALA A 17 -5.23 -11.12 3.48
CA ALA A 17 -4.46 -10.54 2.38
C ALA A 17 -3.17 -11.33 2.15
N GLU A 18 -2.85 -11.60 0.89
CA GLU A 18 -1.61 -12.24 0.47
C GLU A 18 -0.57 -11.16 0.19
N TYR A 19 0.58 -11.23 0.85
CA TYR A 19 1.67 -10.29 0.69
C TYR A 19 2.91 -10.99 0.14
N GLU A 20 3.59 -10.34 -0.81
CA GLU A 20 4.88 -10.77 -1.35
C GLU A 20 5.88 -9.62 -1.30
N GLU A 21 7.00 -9.86 -0.63
CA GLU A 21 8.16 -8.97 -0.65
C GLU A 21 8.86 -9.10 -2.01
N LEU A 22 9.09 -7.96 -2.68
CA LEU A 22 9.76 -7.88 -3.99
C LEU A 22 11.15 -7.27 -3.91
N VAL A 23 11.37 -6.38 -2.94
CA VAL A 23 12.68 -5.83 -2.60
C VAL A 23 12.73 -5.68 -1.09
N ALA A 24 13.75 -6.27 -0.46
CA ALA A 24 13.93 -6.19 0.99
C ALA A 24 14.15 -4.74 1.44
N GLY A 25 13.57 -4.39 2.58
CA GLY A 25 13.82 -3.12 3.25
C GLY A 25 15.12 -3.11 4.04
N VAL A 26 15.23 -2.15 4.97
CA VAL A 26 16.35 -2.06 5.91
C VAL A 26 16.46 -3.33 6.78
N THR A 27 17.69 -3.74 7.09
CA THR A 27 17.96 -4.92 7.95
C THR A 27 17.89 -4.59 9.44
N GLY A 28 17.84 -3.31 9.79
CA GLY A 28 17.75 -2.82 11.16
C GLY A 28 16.53 -3.37 11.92
N THR A 29 16.62 -3.28 13.25
CA THR A 29 15.61 -3.75 14.20
C THR A 29 15.08 -2.62 15.08
N GLU A 30 15.47 -1.38 14.79
CA GLU A 30 14.95 -0.23 15.51
C GLU A 30 13.46 -0.07 15.21
N ARG A 31 12.74 0.57 16.14
CA ARG A 31 11.32 0.83 15.95
C ARG A 31 11.02 1.62 14.67
N ARG A 32 11.95 2.47 14.22
CA ARG A 32 11.80 3.27 13.00
C ARG A 32 12.00 2.48 11.72
N ASP A 33 12.60 1.28 11.81
CA ASP A 33 12.84 0.40 10.66
C ASP A 33 11.58 -0.36 10.24
N GLY A 34 10.57 -0.42 11.11
CA GLY A 34 9.32 -1.15 10.90
C GLY A 34 9.35 -2.61 11.37
N PRO A 35 8.24 -3.35 11.23
CA PRO A 35 6.99 -2.89 10.61
C PRO A 35 6.22 -1.83 11.42
N PRO A 36 5.48 -0.93 10.76
CA PRO A 36 4.70 0.10 11.43
C PRO A 36 3.56 -0.51 12.24
N ARG A 37 3.21 0.14 13.34
CA ARG A 37 2.07 -0.22 14.20
C ARG A 37 0.87 0.66 13.87
N SER A 38 -0.32 0.28 14.33
CA SER A 38 -1.49 1.17 14.26
C SER A 38 -1.18 2.55 14.82
N ALA A 39 -1.76 3.59 14.21
CA ALA A 39 -1.52 5.01 14.47
C ALA A 39 -0.09 5.52 14.15
N SER A 40 0.79 4.71 13.54
CA SER A 40 2.07 5.22 13.03
C SER A 40 1.86 6.08 11.80
N ARG A 41 2.57 7.21 11.70
CA ARG A 41 2.67 8.01 10.47
C ARG A 41 3.76 7.43 9.58
N VAL A 42 3.42 7.15 8.33
CA VAL A 42 4.35 6.64 7.33
C VAL A 42 4.21 7.42 6.03
N TRP A 43 5.30 7.51 5.27
CA TRP A 43 5.27 7.96 3.87
C TRP A 43 5.29 6.73 2.98
N VAL A 44 4.30 6.60 2.11
CA VAL A 44 4.17 5.45 1.23
C VAL A 44 3.98 5.88 -0.22
N LYS A 45 4.66 5.16 -1.11
CA LYS A 45 4.45 5.19 -2.55
C LYS A 45 3.75 3.89 -2.95
N TYR A 46 2.63 3.98 -3.64
CA TYR A 46 1.85 2.80 -4.03
C TYR A 46 1.06 3.04 -5.32
N ALA A 47 0.71 1.93 -5.98
CA ALA A 47 -0.28 1.87 -7.05
C ALA A 47 -1.23 0.69 -6.77
N GLY A 48 -2.52 0.96 -6.79
CA GLY A 48 -3.59 -0.01 -6.65
C GLY A 48 -4.19 -0.32 -8.02
N HIS A 49 -4.29 -1.61 -8.33
CA HIS A 49 -4.80 -2.10 -9.60
C HIS A 49 -6.08 -2.93 -9.40
N LEU A 50 -6.98 -2.91 -10.38
CA LEU A 50 -8.15 -3.79 -10.43
C LEU A 50 -7.79 -5.12 -11.09
N ASP A 51 -8.40 -6.21 -10.63
CA ASP A 51 -8.35 -7.59 -11.15
C ASP A 51 -6.98 -8.30 -11.15
N SER A 52 -5.87 -7.58 -11.35
CA SER A 52 -4.52 -8.12 -11.31
C SER A 52 -3.48 -7.02 -11.13
N PHE A 53 -2.22 -7.39 -10.85
CA PHE A 53 -1.09 -6.44 -10.81
C PHE A 53 -0.79 -5.76 -12.15
N ALA A 54 -1.33 -6.26 -13.26
CA ALA A 54 -1.21 -5.68 -14.59
C ALA A 54 -2.51 -5.01 -15.07
N GLY A 55 -3.54 -4.99 -14.24
CA GLY A 55 -4.82 -4.37 -14.57
C GLY A 55 -4.79 -2.85 -14.46
N PRO A 56 -5.93 -2.18 -14.69
CA PRO A 56 -6.01 -0.72 -14.65
C PRO A 56 -5.74 -0.19 -13.22
N VAL A 57 -5.05 0.94 -13.14
CA VAL A 57 -4.73 1.64 -11.88
C VAL A 57 -5.95 2.43 -11.45
N PHE A 58 -6.62 2.03 -10.37
CA PHE A 58 -7.75 2.80 -9.85
C PHE A 58 -7.33 3.85 -8.80
N ASP A 59 -6.15 3.68 -8.19
CA ASP A 59 -5.65 4.58 -7.15
C ASP A 59 -4.12 4.55 -7.07
N SER A 60 -3.47 5.69 -6.81
CA SER A 60 -2.03 5.73 -6.58
C SER A 60 -1.61 6.92 -5.73
N SER A 61 -0.45 6.80 -5.08
CA SER A 61 0.14 7.92 -4.34
C SER A 61 0.48 9.10 -5.26
N TYR A 62 0.77 8.84 -6.55
CA TYR A 62 0.98 9.87 -7.56
C TYR A 62 -0.31 10.68 -7.83
N LEU A 63 -1.42 9.99 -8.12
CA LEU A 63 -2.73 10.62 -8.36
C LEU A 63 -3.24 11.40 -7.14
N ARG A 64 -2.86 10.97 -5.94
CA ARG A 64 -3.20 11.64 -4.68
C ARG A 64 -2.27 12.81 -4.35
N GLY A 65 -0.96 12.65 -4.56
CA GLY A 65 0.05 13.69 -4.36
C GLY A 65 -0.15 14.90 -5.26
N ALA A 66 -0.72 14.71 -6.46
CA ALA A 66 -1.16 15.82 -7.32
C ALA A 66 -2.15 16.79 -6.61
N ARG A 67 -2.84 16.34 -5.56
CA ARG A 67 -3.82 17.13 -4.79
C ARG A 67 -3.23 17.83 -3.57
N ARG A 68 -2.03 17.43 -3.13
CA ARG A 68 -1.28 18.05 -2.02
C ARG A 68 0.22 17.85 -2.28
N PRO A 69 1.03 18.90 -2.49
CA PRO A 69 2.47 18.79 -2.73
C PRO A 69 3.20 18.34 -1.46
N ALA A 70 3.09 17.06 -1.13
CA ALA A 70 3.92 16.37 -0.16
C ALA A 70 4.87 15.49 -0.94
N ARG A 71 6.18 15.70 -0.76
CA ARG A 71 7.33 14.91 -1.25
C ARG A 71 7.00 13.99 -2.45
N ASP A 72 7.29 14.48 -3.65
CA ASP A 72 7.28 13.78 -4.94
C ASP A 72 6.93 12.28 -4.85
N GLU A 73 5.69 11.96 -5.22
CA GLU A 73 5.12 10.60 -5.35
C GLU A 73 4.79 9.84 -4.04
N TYR A 74 5.07 10.39 -2.86
CA TYR A 74 4.68 9.79 -1.58
C TYR A 74 3.45 10.48 -0.98
N VAL A 75 2.60 9.69 -0.33
CA VAL A 75 1.55 10.22 0.54
C VAL A 75 1.87 9.89 2.00
N GLU A 76 1.64 10.86 2.88
CA GLU A 76 1.69 10.62 4.32
C GLU A 76 0.35 10.06 4.80
N VAL A 77 0.38 8.93 5.50
CA VAL A 77 -0.83 8.25 5.99
C VAL A 77 -0.65 7.80 7.43
N THR A 78 -1.76 7.71 8.17
CA THR A 78 -1.78 7.16 9.53
C THR A 78 -2.32 5.74 9.51
N VAL A 79 -1.45 4.77 9.81
CA VAL A 79 -1.75 3.34 9.68
C VAL A 79 -2.97 2.93 10.50
N GLY A 80 -4.01 2.46 9.81
CA GLY A 80 -5.25 1.95 10.43
C GLY A 80 -6.24 3.03 10.87
N SER A 81 -6.00 4.31 10.57
CA SER A 81 -6.90 5.41 10.93
C SER A 81 -7.25 6.34 9.78
N ASP A 82 -6.55 6.25 8.65
CA ASP A 82 -6.87 7.02 7.46
C ASP A 82 -8.04 6.36 6.69
N PRO A 83 -9.22 6.97 6.60
CA PRO A 83 -10.36 6.36 5.91
C PRO A 83 -10.19 6.34 4.38
N SER A 84 -9.18 7.03 3.84
CA SER A 84 -8.97 7.17 2.41
C SER A 84 -8.24 5.98 1.77
N LEU A 85 -7.83 4.99 2.57
CA LEU A 85 -7.16 3.77 2.14
C LEU A 85 -7.90 2.52 2.65
N PRO A 86 -7.87 1.41 1.90
CA PRO A 86 -8.65 0.22 2.24
C PRO A 86 -7.99 -0.55 3.39
N PRO A 87 -8.77 -1.36 4.15
CA PRO A 87 -8.25 -2.20 5.21
C PRO A 87 -7.06 -3.10 4.82
N GLY A 88 -7.04 -3.61 3.58
CA GLY A 88 -5.94 -4.46 3.10
C GLY A 88 -4.60 -3.74 3.02
N MET A 89 -4.59 -2.44 2.74
CA MET A 89 -3.38 -1.61 2.78
C MET A 89 -2.74 -1.60 4.18
N TRP A 90 -3.56 -1.63 5.23
CA TRP A 90 -3.06 -1.68 6.61
C TRP A 90 -2.45 -3.02 6.98
N GLU A 91 -3.01 -4.11 6.47
CA GLU A 91 -2.44 -5.45 6.67
C GLU A 91 -1.10 -5.59 5.95
N ALA A 92 -1.01 -5.08 4.72
CA ALA A 92 0.21 -5.07 3.93
C ALA A 92 1.32 -4.21 4.56
N LEU A 93 1.01 -2.96 4.94
CA LEU A 93 1.99 -2.06 5.56
C LEU A 93 2.57 -2.65 6.85
N LYS A 94 1.78 -3.39 7.63
CA LYS A 94 2.25 -4.06 8.86
C LYS A 94 3.20 -5.25 8.60
N GLN A 95 3.45 -5.62 7.35
CA GLN A 95 4.49 -6.59 6.99
C GLN A 95 5.82 -5.89 6.60
N MET A 96 5.76 -4.61 6.26
CA MET A 96 6.84 -3.92 5.55
C MET A 96 7.79 -3.18 6.48
N LYS A 97 9.08 -3.26 6.17
CA LYS A 97 10.12 -2.39 6.70
C LYS A 97 10.32 -1.15 5.83
N VAL A 98 11.01 -0.14 6.39
CA VAL A 98 11.39 1.06 5.64
C VAL A 98 12.26 0.68 4.44
N GLY A 99 11.94 1.25 3.28
CA GLY A 99 12.64 0.96 2.01
C GLY A 99 12.20 -0.34 1.31
N GLU A 100 11.35 -1.15 1.95
CA GLU A 100 10.81 -2.38 1.34
C GLU A 100 9.87 -2.04 0.18
N LYS A 101 9.93 -2.85 -0.87
CA LYS A 101 8.91 -2.87 -1.93
C LYS A 101 8.22 -4.23 -1.88
N GLY A 102 6.90 -4.21 -1.81
CA GLY A 102 6.10 -5.42 -1.90
C GLY A 102 4.88 -5.23 -2.79
N ARG A 103 4.16 -6.33 -2.99
CA ARG A 103 2.84 -6.35 -3.60
C ARG A 103 1.91 -7.19 -2.74
N TYR A 104 0.62 -6.92 -2.82
CA TYR A 104 -0.37 -7.70 -2.09
C TYR A 104 -1.66 -7.84 -2.86
N ILE A 105 -2.34 -8.96 -2.63
CA ILE A 105 -3.71 -9.21 -3.07
C ILE A 105 -4.59 -9.15 -1.83
N GLN A 106 -5.60 -8.28 -1.83
CA GLN A 106 -6.56 -8.20 -0.74
C GLN A 106 -7.87 -8.89 -1.14
N PRO A 107 -8.47 -9.71 -0.26
CA PRO A 107 -9.82 -10.23 -0.48
C PRO A 107 -10.85 -9.10 -0.47
N PRO A 108 -12.05 -9.31 -1.05
CA PRO A 108 -13.11 -8.30 -1.08
C PRO A 108 -13.44 -7.71 0.29
N THR A 109 -13.41 -8.51 1.35
CA THR A 109 -13.65 -8.08 2.74
C THR A 109 -12.65 -7.04 3.26
N LEU A 110 -11.50 -6.89 2.59
CA LEU A 110 -10.48 -5.90 2.91
C LEU A 110 -10.43 -4.75 1.89
N SER A 111 -11.31 -4.74 0.90
CA SER A 111 -11.52 -3.64 -0.05
C SER A 111 -12.43 -2.55 0.53
N TYR A 112 -12.52 -1.42 -0.19
CA TYR A 112 -13.51 -0.40 0.09
C TYR A 112 -14.93 -0.98 0.06
N ALA A 113 -15.76 -0.59 1.02
CA ALA A 113 -17.14 -1.08 1.18
C ALA A 113 -17.25 -2.62 1.11
N GLU A 114 -16.23 -3.35 1.56
CA GLU A 114 -16.15 -4.82 1.51
C GLU A 114 -16.33 -5.40 0.08
N GLY A 115 -15.96 -4.63 -0.94
CA GLY A 115 -16.10 -5.03 -2.35
C GLY A 115 -17.54 -5.09 -2.85
N ARG A 116 -18.51 -4.59 -2.07
CA ARG A 116 -19.94 -4.60 -2.45
C ARG A 116 -20.28 -3.53 -3.49
N VAL A 117 -19.41 -2.56 -3.68
CA VAL A 117 -19.57 -1.47 -4.64
C VAL A 117 -18.48 -1.63 -5.69
N ALA A 118 -18.90 -1.82 -6.95
CA ALA A 118 -17.97 -1.79 -8.07
C ALA A 118 -17.31 -0.40 -8.15
N TYR A 119 -16.02 -0.36 -8.44
CA TYR A 119 -15.36 0.91 -8.71
C TYR A 119 -15.86 1.45 -10.05
N ASP A 120 -16.66 2.50 -10.00
CA ASP A 120 -17.17 3.24 -11.17
C ASP A 120 -16.32 4.50 -11.39
N GLY A 121 -15.01 4.29 -11.56
CA GLY A 121 -14.07 5.36 -11.83
C GLY A 121 -13.24 5.07 -13.07
N ASP A 122 -13.07 6.09 -13.89
CA ASP A 122 -12.11 6.13 -14.99
C ASP A 122 -10.76 6.64 -14.45
N GLU A 123 -9.63 6.15 -14.98
CA GLU A 123 -8.30 6.71 -14.70
C GLU A 123 -8.24 8.22 -15.03
N ASP A 124 -9.08 8.66 -15.97
CA ASP A 124 -9.26 10.04 -16.39
C ASP A 124 -10.40 10.77 -15.65
N SER A 125 -11.09 10.11 -14.73
CA SER A 125 -12.18 10.73 -13.97
C SER A 125 -11.64 11.89 -13.14
N LYS A 126 -12.18 13.09 -13.39
CA LYS A 126 -11.90 14.26 -12.56
C LYS A 126 -12.09 13.89 -11.10
N VAL A 127 -11.01 14.04 -10.35
CA VAL A 127 -11.02 14.04 -8.89
C VAL A 127 -12.19 14.91 -8.42
N LYS A 128 -13.24 14.30 -7.86
CA LYS A 128 -14.29 15.08 -7.20
C LYS A 128 -13.66 15.70 -5.94
N SER A 129 -13.53 17.03 -5.98
CA SER A 129 -13.06 17.91 -4.92
C SER A 129 -14.05 17.99 -3.76
#